data_AF-A0A534M8C5-F1
#
_entry.id   AF-A0A534M8C5-F1
#
_cell.length_a   1.000
_cell.length_b   1.000
_cell.length_c   1.000
_cell.angle_alpha   90.00
_cell.angle_beta   90.00
_cell.angle_gamma   90.00
#
_symmetry.space_group_name_H-M   'P 1'
#
loop_
_entity.id
_entity.type
_entity.pdbx_description
1 polymer ?
#
loop_
_entity_poly.entity_id
_entity_poly.type
_entity_poly.pdbx_seq_one_letter_code
_entity_poly.pdbx_strand_id
1 'polypeptide(L)'
;MVVLAIVLLLLVVIFVPRPNVRLTDVRYQTSSCDPVTSTVIATAYVTFTNSGMLDGYIIARFYVDGERRATSGFPVAAQSTVEGTLVATIQGCSSHRYSLDTCFPSGDSAGTC
;
A
#
# COMPACT_ATOMS: atom_id res chain seq x y z
N MET A 1 37.51 19.84 -16.33
CA MET A 1 37.06 19.68 -14.93
C MET A 1 35.55 19.84 -14.78
N VAL A 2 34.96 20.97 -15.20
CA VAL A 2 33.51 21.23 -15.06
C VAL A 2 32.63 20.18 -15.76
N VAL A 3 32.95 19.83 -17.02
CA VAL A 3 32.20 18.84 -17.78
C VAL A 3 32.21 17.45 -17.11
N LEU A 4 33.36 17.03 -16.58
CA LEU A 4 33.51 15.75 -15.88
C LEU A 4 32.66 15.72 -14.60
N ALA A 5 32.65 16.82 -13.84
CA ALA A 5 31.83 16.94 -12.64
C ALA A 5 30.33 16.86 -12.96
N ILE A 6 29.86 17.51 -14.03
CA ILE A 6 28.47 17.45 -14.48
C ILE A 6 28.09 16.02 -14.91
N VAL A 7 28.96 15.35 -15.66
CA VAL A 7 28.74 13.95 -16.10
C VAL A 7 28.68 13.01 -14.89
N LEU A 8 29.59 13.16 -13.93
CA LEU A 8 29.55 12.38 -12.68
C LEU A 8 28.27 12.62 -11.89
N LEU A 9 27.83 13.88 -11.78
CA LEU A 9 26.63 14.24 -11.03
C LEU A 9 25.36 13.69 -11.71
N LEU A 10 25.29 13.72 -13.04
CA LEU A 10 24.22 13.09 -13.82
C LEU A 10 24.21 11.57 -13.64
N LEU A 11 25.38 10.92 -13.66
CA LEU A 11 25.50 9.49 -13.41
C LEU A 11 25.00 9.13 -12.00
N VAL A 12 25.39 9.91 -10.98
CA VAL A 12 24.89 9.68 -9.61
C VAL A 12 23.37 9.75 -9.58
N VAL A 13 22.73 10.76 -10.17
CA VAL A 13 21.27 10.92 -10.16
C VAL A 13 20.55 9.75 -10.84
N ILE A 14 21.10 9.21 -11.93
CA ILE A 14 20.53 8.07 -12.67
C ILE A 14 20.75 6.76 -11.91
N PHE A 15 21.90 6.61 -11.25
CA PHE A 15 22.29 5.37 -10.58
C PHE A 15 21.95 5.33 -9.08
N VAL A 16 21.35 6.38 -8.48
CA VAL A 16 20.88 6.29 -7.09
C VAL A 16 19.89 5.13 -7.01
N PRO A 17 20.20 4.05 -6.27
CA PRO A 17 19.28 2.94 -6.08
C PRO A 17 18.01 3.49 -5.41
N ARG A 18 16.84 3.16 -5.94
CA ARG A 18 15.56 3.58 -5.36
C ARG A 18 14.66 2.36 -5.17
N PRO A 19 13.83 2.34 -4.12
CA PRO A 19 12.72 1.40 -4.05
C PRO A 19 11.72 1.69 -5.18
N ASN A 20 11.07 0.64 -5.69
CA ASN A 20 9.97 0.76 -6.64
C ASN A 20 8.87 -0.22 -6.22
N VAL A 21 8.24 0.10 -5.09
CA VAL A 21 7.14 -0.68 -4.51
C VAL A 21 5.83 -0.27 -5.18
N ARG A 22 5.03 -1.25 -5.60
CA ARG A 22 3.72 -1.03 -6.23
C ARG A 22 2.71 -2.04 -5.73
N LEU A 23 1.44 -1.63 -5.64
CA LEU A 23 0.32 -2.56 -5.53
C LEU A 23 0.21 -3.31 -6.86
N THR A 24 0.37 -4.62 -6.83
CA THR A 24 0.31 -5.48 -8.03
C THR A 24 -0.98 -6.27 -8.11
N ASP A 25 -1.59 -6.60 -6.97
CA ASP A 25 -2.90 -7.24 -6.93
C ASP A 25 -3.72 -6.78 -5.72
N VAL A 26 -5.04 -6.77 -5.88
CA VAL A 26 -5.99 -6.49 -4.80
C VAL A 26 -7.25 -7.33 -4.98
N ARG A 27 -7.66 -8.02 -3.91
CA ARG A 27 -8.88 -8.81 -3.86
C ARG A 27 -9.69 -8.48 -2.62
N TYR A 28 -10.98 -8.24 -2.81
CA TYR A 28 -11.91 -8.00 -1.71
C TYR A 28 -12.74 -9.25 -1.42
N GLN A 29 -12.92 -9.56 -0.14
CA GLN A 29 -13.80 -10.63 0.31
C GLN A 29 -14.64 -10.14 1.50
N THR A 30 -15.88 -10.57 1.56
CA THR A 30 -16.81 -10.26 2.64
C THR A 30 -17.24 -11.52 3.34
N SER A 31 -17.39 -11.47 4.66
CA SER A 31 -18.06 -12.53 5.42
C SER A 31 -19.56 -12.55 5.13
N SER A 32 -20.25 -13.59 5.63
CA SER A 32 -21.70 -13.51 5.80
C SER A 32 -22.05 -12.43 6.84
N CYS A 33 -23.26 -11.88 6.71
CA CYS A 33 -23.85 -10.98 7.70
C CYS A 33 -24.04 -11.72 9.03
N ASP A 34 -23.58 -11.11 10.12
CA ASP A 34 -23.91 -11.54 11.48
C ASP A 34 -25.34 -11.07 11.82
N PRO A 35 -26.30 -11.99 12.06
CA PRO A 35 -27.69 -11.62 12.34
C PRO A 35 -27.88 -10.98 13.73
N VAL A 36 -26.93 -11.12 14.65
CA VAL A 36 -27.03 -10.56 16.01
C VAL A 36 -26.58 -9.11 16.02
N THR A 37 -25.45 -8.82 15.36
CA THR A 37 -24.87 -7.48 15.34
C THR A 37 -25.22 -6.68 14.10
N SER A 38 -25.84 -7.31 13.08
CA SER A 38 -26.08 -6.73 11.76
C SER A 38 -24.80 -6.19 11.10
N THR A 39 -23.69 -6.94 11.21
CA THR A 39 -22.39 -6.55 10.68
C THR A 39 -21.84 -7.51 9.65
N VAL A 40 -20.97 -6.99 8.78
CA VAL A 40 -20.18 -7.76 7.81
C VAL A 40 -18.70 -7.43 8.01
N ILE A 41 -17.84 -8.45 7.95
CA ILE A 41 -16.39 -8.27 7.93
C ILE A 41 -15.95 -8.20 6.48
N ALA A 42 -15.36 -7.09 6.06
CA ALA A 42 -14.71 -6.96 4.77
C ALA A 42 -13.18 -7.05 4.92
N THR A 43 -12.58 -7.89 4.09
CA THR A 43 -11.14 -8.11 4.04
C THR A 43 -10.62 -7.72 2.66
N ALA A 44 -9.68 -6.79 2.61
CA ALA A 44 -8.88 -6.49 1.43
C ALA A 44 -7.57 -7.26 1.51
N TYR A 45 -7.38 -8.24 0.63
CA TYR A 45 -6.11 -8.92 0.39
C TYR A 45 -5.31 -8.10 -0.62
N VAL A 46 -4.07 -7.79 -0.28
CA VAL A 46 -3.20 -6.93 -1.08
C VAL A 46 -1.87 -7.62 -1.34
N THR A 47 -1.36 -7.43 -2.55
CA THR A 47 -0.03 -7.89 -2.94
C THR A 47 0.79 -6.70 -3.40
N PHE A 48 1.96 -6.54 -2.79
CA PHE A 48 2.92 -5.49 -3.11
C PHE A 48 4.20 -6.08 -3.66
N THR A 49 4.68 -5.54 -4.76
CA THR A 49 5.96 -5.95 -5.36
C THR A 49 6.92 -4.77 -5.39
N ASN A 50 8.14 -4.98 -4.90
CA ASN A 50 9.24 -4.05 -5.02
C ASN A 50 10.20 -4.52 -6.11
N SER A 51 10.23 -3.80 -7.24
CA SER A 51 11.20 -4.07 -8.32
C SER A 51 12.49 -3.24 -8.20
N GLY A 52 12.59 -2.41 -7.16
CA GLY A 52 13.76 -1.60 -6.88
C GLY A 52 14.90 -2.40 -6.24
N MET A 53 16.09 -1.81 -6.24
CA MET A 53 17.30 -2.38 -5.65
C MET A 53 17.46 -2.10 -4.15
N LEU A 54 16.59 -1.27 -3.58
CA LEU A 54 16.54 -1.00 -2.14
C LEU A 54 15.21 -1.44 -1.55
N ASP A 55 15.23 -1.74 -0.25
CA ASP A 55 14.03 -1.95 0.54
C ASP A 55 13.12 -0.72 0.48
N GLY A 56 11.82 -0.97 0.48
CA GLY A 56 10.81 0.08 0.42
C GLY A 56 9.74 -0.12 1.47
N TYR A 57 8.91 0.91 1.62
CA TYR A 57 7.77 0.90 2.51
C TYR A 57 6.58 1.54 1.80
N ILE A 58 5.42 0.93 1.92
CA ILE A 58 4.17 1.42 1.32
C ILE A 58 3.06 1.36 2.36
N ILE A 59 2.24 2.40 2.43
CA ILE A 59 1.04 2.42 3.26
C ILE A 59 -0.15 2.14 2.37
N ALA A 60 -1.03 1.24 2.79
CA ALA A 60 -2.30 0.97 2.15
C ALA A 60 -3.44 1.46 3.04
N ARG A 61 -4.45 2.10 2.45
CA ARG A 61 -5.65 2.52 3.16
C ARG A 61 -6.86 1.88 2.49
N PHE A 62 -7.68 1.24 3.31
CA PHE A 62 -8.86 0.52 2.87
C PHE A 62 -10.11 1.35 3.18
N TYR A 63 -10.93 1.55 2.15
CA TYR A 63 -12.14 2.36 2.20
C TYR A 63 -13.38 1.50 1.93
N VAL A 64 -14.45 1.82 2.65
CA VAL A 64 -15.78 1.25 2.46
C VAL A 64 -16.74 2.42 2.31
N ASP A 65 -17.48 2.47 1.20
CA ASP A 65 -18.39 3.55 0.83
C ASP A 65 -17.76 4.94 0.85
N GLY A 66 -16.46 5.00 0.53
CA GLY A 66 -15.67 6.24 0.52
C GLY A 66 -15.11 6.65 1.88
N GLU A 67 -15.44 5.96 2.96
CA GLU A 67 -14.88 6.21 4.29
C GLU A 67 -13.69 5.28 4.57
N ARG A 68 -12.59 5.83 5.10
CA ARG A 68 -11.40 5.06 5.47
C ARG A 68 -11.71 4.19 6.69
N ARG A 69 -11.60 2.87 6.56
CA ARG A 69 -11.87 1.90 7.63
C ARG A 69 -10.62 1.29 8.23
N ALA A 70 -9.57 1.11 7.45
CA ALA A 70 -8.32 0.54 7.92
C ALA A 70 -7.12 1.17 7.22
N THR A 71 -5.97 1.14 7.89
CA THR A 71 -4.69 1.60 7.35
C THR A 71 -3.59 0.71 7.90
N SER A 72 -2.70 0.25 7.03
CA SER A 72 -1.55 -0.56 7.40
C SER A 72 -0.37 -0.24 6.52
N GLY A 73 0.83 -0.36 7.08
CA GLY A 73 2.07 -0.17 6.34
C GLY A 73 2.83 -1.47 6.16
N PHE A 74 3.46 -1.60 5.01
CA PHE A 74 4.09 -2.84 4.55
C PHE A 74 5.54 -2.55 4.16
N PRO A 75 6.52 -3.10 4.91
CA PRO A 75 7.89 -3.17 4.42
C PRO A 75 7.97 -4.20 3.29
N VAL A 76 8.60 -3.82 2.18
CA VAL A 76 8.80 -4.70 1.02
C VAL A 76 10.28 -4.69 0.67
N ALA A 77 10.94 -5.82 0.94
CA ALA A 77 12.35 -5.98 0.63
C ALA A 77 12.64 -5.75 -0.86
N ALA A 78 13.87 -5.32 -1.18
CA ALA A 78 14.32 -5.17 -2.56
C ALA A 78 14.04 -6.43 -3.38
N GLN A 79 13.57 -6.26 -4.62
CA GLN A 79 13.30 -7.35 -5.56
C GLN A 79 12.37 -8.45 -5.03
N SER A 80 11.45 -8.11 -4.12
CA SER A 80 10.58 -9.06 -3.45
C SER A 80 9.09 -8.71 -3.60
N THR A 81 8.24 -9.67 -3.23
CA THR A 81 6.79 -9.51 -3.13
C THR A 81 6.32 -9.86 -1.73
N VAL A 82 5.40 -9.07 -1.20
CA VAL A 82 4.76 -9.27 0.10
C VAL A 82 3.25 -9.26 -0.06
N GLU A 83 2.59 -10.14 0.67
CA GLU A 83 1.13 -10.19 0.78
C GLU A 83 0.70 -9.64 2.14
N GLY A 84 -0.51 -9.07 2.17
CA GLY A 84 -1.07 -8.47 3.38
C GLY A 84 -2.58 -8.43 3.36
N THR A 85 -3.14 -8.06 4.51
CA THR A 85 -4.60 -7.92 4.67
C THR A 85 -4.96 -6.66 5.44
N LEU A 86 -6.02 -5.99 5.01
CA LEU A 86 -6.70 -4.95 5.77
C LEU A 86 -8.13 -5.41 6.06
N VAL A 87 -8.56 -5.29 7.31
CA VAL A 87 -9.87 -5.78 7.77
C VAL A 87 -10.70 -4.62 8.29
N ALA A 88 -11.97 -4.59 7.92
CA ALA A 88 -12.95 -3.62 8.40
C ALA A 88 -14.24 -4.32 8.81
N THR A 89 -14.77 -3.96 9.98
CA THR A 89 -16.14 -4.32 10.39
C THR A 89 -17.09 -3.24 9.93
N ILE A 90 -18.12 -3.63 9.19
CA ILE A 90 -19.08 -2.73 8.55
C ILE A 90 -20.45 -2.95 9.18
N GLN A 91 -21.13 -1.85 9.48
CA GLN A 91 -22.52 -1.88 9.95
C GLN A 91 -23.47 -1.95 8.77
N GLY A 92 -24.48 -2.82 8.88
CA GLY A 92 -25.43 -3.10 7.82
C GLY A 92 -24.98 -4.27 6.95
N CYS A 93 -25.97 -4.95 6.38
CA CYS A 93 -25.80 -6.15 5.56
C CYS A 93 -26.19 -5.92 4.10
N SER A 94 -26.26 -4.65 3.69
CA SER A 94 -26.42 -4.25 2.30
C SER A 94 -25.12 -4.47 1.51
N SER A 95 -25.20 -4.32 0.18
CA SER A 95 -23.99 -4.22 -0.63
C SER A 95 -23.25 -2.92 -0.31
N HIS A 96 -21.92 -3.00 -0.25
CA HIS A 96 -21.03 -1.85 -0.02
C HIS A 96 -20.00 -1.73 -1.15
N ARG A 97 -19.49 -0.53 -1.36
CA ARG A 97 -18.41 -0.26 -2.32
C ARG A 97 -17.05 -0.31 -1.62
N TYR A 98 -16.13 -1.09 -2.18
CA TYR A 98 -14.78 -1.26 -1.67
C TYR A 98 -13.77 -0.53 -2.55
N SER A 99 -12.79 0.13 -1.95
CA SER A 99 -11.64 0.67 -2.66
C SER A 99 -10.40 0.65 -1.79
N LEU A 100 -9.25 0.54 -2.43
CA LEU A 100 -7.94 0.62 -1.79
C LEU A 100 -7.14 1.72 -2.47
N ASP A 101 -6.41 2.48 -1.67
CA ASP A 101 -5.36 3.34 -2.19
C ASP A 101 -4.04 3.06 -1.47
N THR A 102 -2.97 3.60 -2.03
CA THR A 102 -1.64 3.49 -1.47
C THR A 102 -0.94 4.83 -1.46
N CYS A 103 0.03 4.96 -0.56
CA CYS A 103 0.95 6.09 -0.57
C CYS A 103 2.37 5.64 -0.16
N PHE A 104 3.32 6.55 -0.35
CA PHE A 104 4.67 6.44 0.16
C PHE A 104 4.90 7.53 1.21
N PRO A 105 5.20 7.19 2.47
CA PRO A 105 5.52 8.20 3.46
C PRO A 105 6.84 8.88 3.09
N SER A 106 6.83 10.20 2.98
CA SER A 106 8.05 11.00 2.99
C SER A 106 8.69 10.96 4.38
N GLY A 107 10.02 10.94 4.44
CA GLY A 107 10.86 10.50 5.56
C GLY A 107 10.59 11.08 6.97
N ASP A 108 9.76 12.11 7.11
CA ASP A 108 9.43 12.74 8.40
C ASP A 108 8.06 12.34 8.95
N SER A 109 7.31 11.48 8.26
CA SER A 109 5.96 11.12 8.70
C SER A 109 5.59 9.70 8.32
N ALA A 110 6.14 8.75 9.07
CA ALA A 110 5.61 7.39 9.14
C ALA A 110 4.20 7.44 9.77
N GLY A 111 3.19 7.81 8.97
CA GLY A 111 1.79 7.85 9.41
C GLY A 111 0.89 8.89 8.74
N THR A 112 1.41 9.87 7.98
CA THR A 112 0.58 10.89 7.30
C THR A 112 0.50 10.67 5.80
N CYS A 113 0.07 9.45 5.46
CA CYS A 113 -0.95 9.30 4.45
C CYS A 113 -2.17 8.64 5.12
#